data_AF-A0A1E4TU01-F1
#
_entry.id   AF-A0A1E4TU01-F1
#
_cell.length_a   1.000
_cell.length_b   1.000
_cell.length_c   1.000
_cell.angle_alpha   90.00
_cell.angle_beta   90.00
_cell.angle_gamma   90.00
#
_symmetry.space_group_name_H-M   'P 1'
#
loop_
_entity.id
_entity.type
_entity.pdbx_description
1 polymer ?
#
loop_
_entity_poly.entity_id
_entity_poly.type
_entity_poly.pdbx_seq_one_letter_code
_entity_poly.pdbx_strand_id
1 'polypeptide(L)'
;MLIAVSSYLQLNLNDYQSVPSTVSNIDTITTLKYSRNFGSKNREAKENIRISSFDLSADLTPLFNWNTKQIFVYLLMEYEGYNGLSSSKITFWDNIIHDKSEAILDLNSVKGKYSCWDVNNNFSSNHGVMKLGWNIQPHVGLLLWGETKGSTEINLL
;
A
#
# COMPACT_ATOMS: atom_id res chain seq x y z
N MET A 1 -6.72 27.59 -12.66
CA MET A 1 -5.28 27.21 -12.65
C MET A 1 -4.57 27.66 -11.38
N LEU A 2 -4.73 28.92 -10.94
CA LEU A 2 -4.05 29.48 -9.76
C LEU A 2 -4.22 28.66 -8.47
N ILE A 3 -5.44 28.16 -8.22
CA ILE A 3 -5.81 27.29 -7.08
C ILE A 3 -4.94 26.02 -7.02
N ALA A 4 -4.78 25.32 -8.14
CA ALA A 4 -3.99 24.08 -8.18
C ALA A 4 -2.50 24.37 -7.96
N VAL A 5 -2.00 25.48 -8.50
CA VAL A 5 -0.60 25.90 -8.35
C VAL A 5 -0.29 26.30 -6.92
N SER A 6 -1.14 27.12 -6.28
CA SER A 6 -0.94 27.51 -4.87
C SER A 6 -1.04 26.33 -3.92
N SER A 7 -1.98 25.42 -4.16
CA SER A 7 -2.09 24.13 -3.45
C SER A 7 -0.81 23.32 -3.57
N TYR A 8 -0.29 23.16 -4.78
CA TYR A 8 0.93 22.40 -5.03
C TYR A 8 2.15 23.04 -4.33
N LEU A 9 2.31 24.37 -4.41
CA LEU A 9 3.38 25.07 -3.71
C LEU A 9 3.31 24.87 -2.19
N GLN A 10 2.11 24.94 -1.61
CA GLN A 10 1.94 24.69 -0.17
C GLN A 10 2.30 23.26 0.23
N LEU A 11 1.95 22.25 -0.59
CA LEU A 11 2.34 20.87 -0.32
C LEU A 11 3.87 20.70 -0.32
N ASN A 12 4.56 21.34 -1.27
CA ASN A 12 6.03 21.32 -1.30
C ASN A 12 6.64 22.00 -0.08
N LEU A 13 6.05 23.09 0.42
CA LEU A 13 6.49 23.73 1.67
C LEU A 13 6.27 22.86 2.92
N ASN A 14 5.31 21.92 2.87
CA ASN A 14 5.03 20.97 3.94
C ASN A 14 5.84 19.67 3.82
N ASP A 15 6.80 19.58 2.88
CA ASP A 15 7.60 18.38 2.63
C ASP A 15 6.77 17.09 2.43
N TYR A 16 5.64 17.21 1.71
CA TYR A 16 4.68 16.10 1.48
C TYR A 16 5.30 14.81 0.89
N GLN A 17 6.49 14.89 0.28
CA GLN A 17 7.21 13.74 -0.28
C GLN A 17 7.99 12.93 0.77
N SER A 18 8.21 13.47 1.96
CA SER A 18 9.08 12.88 2.99
C SER A 18 8.30 12.40 4.22
N VAL A 19 7.09 11.92 4.02
CA VAL A 19 6.22 11.48 5.12
C VAL A 19 6.74 10.18 5.73
N PRO A 20 7.04 10.13 7.04
CA PRO A 20 7.50 8.92 7.71
C PRO A 20 6.35 7.91 7.91
N SER A 21 6.69 6.63 7.90
CA SER A 21 5.77 5.57 8.32
C SER A 21 6.53 4.39 8.92
N THR A 22 5.89 3.67 9.83
CA THR A 22 6.38 2.39 10.34
C THR A 22 5.31 1.33 10.12
N VAL A 23 5.71 0.21 9.54
CA VAL A 23 4.86 -0.98 9.38
C VAL A 23 5.54 -2.12 10.14
N SER A 24 4.84 -2.74 11.08
CA SER A 24 5.42 -3.76 11.97
C SER A 24 4.46 -4.91 12.21
N ASN A 25 4.97 -5.97 12.85
CA ASN A 25 4.19 -7.12 13.29
C ASN A 25 3.30 -7.71 12.17
N ILE A 26 3.92 -7.91 11.01
CA ILE A 26 3.23 -8.36 9.80
C ILE A 26 3.16 -9.89 9.81
N ASP A 27 1.98 -10.43 10.04
CA ASP A 27 1.71 -11.86 9.94
C ASP A 27 1.03 -12.17 8.60
N THR A 28 1.60 -13.11 7.87
CA THR A 28 1.05 -13.60 6.60
C THR A 28 0.48 -15.00 6.75
N ILE A 29 -0.58 -15.29 6.01
CA ILE A 29 -1.17 -16.61 5.88
C ILE A 29 -1.16 -16.99 4.41
N THR A 30 -0.50 -18.10 4.11
CA THR A 30 -0.50 -18.74 2.78
C THR A 30 -1.54 -19.87 2.77
N THR A 31 -2.47 -19.84 1.82
CA THR A 31 -3.46 -20.91 1.62
C THR A 31 -3.41 -21.46 0.21
N LEU A 32 -3.56 -22.77 0.05
CA LEU A 32 -3.68 -23.40 -1.27
C LEU A 32 -5.13 -23.37 -1.74
N LYS A 33 -5.38 -22.80 -2.92
CA LYS A 33 -6.70 -22.69 -3.54
C LYS A 33 -6.72 -23.44 -4.88
N TYR A 34 -7.81 -24.18 -5.11
CA TYR A 34 -8.01 -25.00 -6.31
C TYR A 34 -9.07 -24.43 -7.27
N SER A 35 -9.66 -23.28 -6.92
CA SER A 35 -10.74 -22.68 -7.72
C SER A 35 -10.18 -21.70 -8.76
N ARG A 36 -10.84 -21.61 -9.91
CA ARG A 36 -10.48 -20.65 -10.98
C ARG A 36 -10.53 -19.20 -10.52
N ASN A 37 -11.36 -18.86 -9.52
CA ASN A 37 -11.45 -17.51 -8.96
C ASN A 37 -10.16 -17.06 -8.25
N PHE A 38 -9.29 -18.01 -7.89
CA PHE A 38 -7.99 -17.75 -7.27
C PHE A 38 -6.83 -18.13 -8.21
N GLY A 39 -7.06 -18.06 -9.52
CA GLY A 39 -6.02 -18.29 -10.52
C GLY A 39 -5.67 -19.74 -10.80
N SER A 40 -6.36 -20.72 -10.20
CA SER A 40 -6.12 -22.13 -10.46
C SER A 40 -6.46 -22.49 -11.91
N LYS A 41 -5.51 -23.10 -12.60
CA LYS A 41 -5.67 -23.69 -13.93
C LYS A 41 -5.52 -25.21 -13.81
N ASN A 42 -6.30 -25.96 -14.57
CA ASN A 42 -6.20 -27.44 -14.64
C ASN A 42 -6.25 -28.18 -13.29
N ARG A 43 -6.94 -27.64 -12.27
CA ARG A 43 -7.00 -28.18 -10.89
C ARG A 43 -5.66 -28.18 -10.15
N GLU A 44 -4.67 -27.44 -10.62
CA GLU A 44 -3.43 -27.23 -9.89
C GLU A 44 -3.67 -26.25 -8.73
N ALA A 45 -3.14 -26.59 -7.56
CA ALA A 45 -3.21 -25.71 -6.40
C ALA A 45 -2.45 -24.41 -6.69
N LYS A 46 -3.06 -23.28 -6.33
CA LYS A 46 -2.43 -21.96 -6.36
C LYS A 46 -2.27 -21.44 -4.95
N GLU A 47 -1.07 -20.95 -4.66
CA GLU A 47 -0.78 -20.26 -3.41
C GLU A 47 -1.49 -18.91 -3.39
N ASN A 48 -2.19 -18.65 -2.30
CA ASN A 48 -2.93 -17.42 -2.07
C ASN A 48 -2.49 -16.85 -0.73
N ILE A 49 -1.84 -15.70 -0.78
CA ILE A 49 -1.29 -14.99 0.37
C ILE A 49 -2.27 -13.94 0.83
N ARG A 50 -2.42 -13.83 2.15
CA ARG A 50 -3.21 -12.79 2.80
C ARG A 50 -2.47 -12.31 4.05
N ILE A 51 -2.56 -11.02 4.34
CA ILE A 51 -2.09 -10.48 5.63
C ILE A 51 -3.16 -10.76 6.70
N SER A 52 -2.77 -11.51 7.73
CA SER A 52 -3.62 -11.82 8.89
C SER A 52 -3.72 -10.64 9.84
N SER A 53 -2.58 -10.05 10.17
CA SER A 53 -2.41 -8.95 11.10
C SER A 53 -1.23 -8.09 10.66
N PHE A 54 -1.34 -6.78 10.82
CA PHE A 54 -0.22 -5.86 10.76
C PHE A 54 -0.49 -4.64 11.64
N ASP A 55 0.58 -4.01 12.09
CA ASP A 55 0.57 -2.73 12.76
C ASP A 55 1.07 -1.65 11.80
N LEU A 56 0.44 -0.49 11.81
CA LEU A 56 0.79 0.65 10.96
C LEU A 56 0.70 1.93 11.77
N SER A 57 1.83 2.66 11.83
CA SER A 57 1.86 4.03 12.32
C SER A 57 2.37 4.98 11.24
N ALA A 58 1.61 6.02 10.93
CA ALA A 58 2.00 7.03 9.94
C ALA A 58 1.31 8.36 10.23
N ASP A 59 2.05 9.46 10.06
CA ASP A 59 1.49 10.81 10.14
C ASP A 59 1.33 11.40 8.73
N LEU A 60 0.12 11.29 8.18
CA LEU A 60 -0.20 11.79 6.84
C LEU A 60 -0.68 13.24 6.85
N THR A 61 -0.64 13.92 8.01
CA THR A 61 -1.05 15.32 8.19
C THR A 61 -0.42 16.28 7.17
N PRO A 62 0.88 16.14 6.77
CA PRO A 62 1.52 17.02 5.79
C PRO A 62 0.89 16.96 4.38
N LEU A 63 0.19 15.87 4.06
CA LEU A 63 -0.46 15.66 2.76
C LEU A 63 -1.80 16.44 2.65
N PHE A 64 -2.30 16.99 3.75
CA PHE A 64 -3.52 17.80 3.77
C PHE A 64 -3.21 19.29 3.62
N ASN A 65 -3.90 19.92 2.67
CA ASN A 65 -4.02 21.37 2.58
C ASN A 65 -5.50 21.75 2.36
N TRP A 66 -5.77 23.03 2.11
CA TRP A 66 -7.13 23.54 1.89
C TRP A 66 -7.82 23.01 0.63
N ASN A 67 -7.07 22.46 -0.34
CA ASN A 67 -7.58 21.92 -1.60
C ASN A 67 -7.71 20.38 -1.56
N THR A 68 -7.09 19.69 -0.60
CA THR A 68 -7.19 18.24 -0.45
C THR A 68 -8.63 17.85 -0.11
N LYS A 69 -9.24 17.00 -0.95
CA LYS A 69 -10.59 16.46 -0.70
C LYS A 69 -10.53 15.17 0.10
N GLN A 70 -9.62 14.28 -0.29
CA GLN A 70 -9.41 13.00 0.37
C GLN A 70 -8.03 12.45 0.01
N ILE A 71 -7.53 11.56 0.86
CA ILE A 71 -6.28 10.84 0.64
C ILE A 71 -6.59 9.36 0.61
N PHE A 72 -6.20 8.70 -0.48
CA PHE A 72 -6.26 7.26 -0.58
C PHE A 72 -4.91 6.70 -0.17
N VAL A 73 -4.89 6.00 0.97
CA VAL A 73 -3.71 5.32 1.50
C VAL A 73 -3.82 3.83 1.26
N TYR A 74 -2.73 3.18 0.91
CA TYR A 74 -2.71 1.75 0.64
C TYR A 74 -1.39 1.11 1.06
N LEU A 75 -1.51 -0.08 1.64
CA LEU A 75 -0.38 -0.91 2.01
C LEU A 75 0.02 -1.78 0.83
N LEU A 76 1.24 -1.59 0.36
CA LEU A 76 1.78 -2.18 -0.85
C LEU A 76 2.95 -3.11 -0.51
N MET A 77 3.03 -4.22 -1.22
CA MET A 77 4.18 -5.12 -1.23
C MET A 77 4.86 -5.06 -2.58
N GLU A 78 6.15 -4.78 -2.57
CA GLU A 78 7.02 -4.90 -3.74
C GLU A 78 7.82 -6.18 -3.62
N TYR A 79 7.84 -6.98 -4.66
CA TYR A 79 8.66 -8.18 -4.73
C TYR A 79 9.20 -8.36 -6.14
N GLU A 80 10.27 -9.12 -6.26
CA GLU A 80 10.84 -9.43 -7.56
C GLU A 80 9.89 -10.33 -8.36
N GLY A 81 9.54 -9.86 -9.55
CA GLY A 81 8.78 -10.62 -10.52
C GLY A 81 9.63 -11.66 -11.25
N TYR A 82 9.04 -12.27 -12.28
CA TYR A 82 9.68 -13.34 -13.03
C TYR A 82 11.04 -12.91 -13.62
N ASN A 83 12.08 -13.71 -13.33
CA ASN A 83 13.47 -13.52 -13.78
C ASN A 83 14.14 -12.20 -13.36
N GLY A 84 13.65 -11.51 -12.31
CA GLY A 84 14.26 -10.27 -11.81
C GLY A 84 14.17 -9.08 -12.76
N LEU A 85 13.44 -9.21 -13.87
CA LEU A 85 13.30 -8.19 -14.91
C LEU A 85 12.23 -7.14 -14.60
N SER A 86 11.33 -7.43 -13.66
CA SER A 86 10.22 -6.55 -13.29
C SER A 86 9.97 -6.62 -11.79
N SER A 87 9.66 -5.49 -11.16
CA SER A 87 9.12 -5.46 -9.81
C SER A 87 7.60 -5.57 -9.88
N SER A 88 7.04 -6.49 -9.12
CA SER A 88 5.60 -6.66 -9.00
C SER A 88 5.11 -5.97 -7.72
N LYS A 89 4.02 -5.21 -7.83
CA LYS A 89 3.42 -4.47 -6.73
C LYS A 89 2.04 -5.03 -6.41
N ILE A 90 1.78 -5.32 -5.13
CA ILE A 90 0.50 -5.88 -4.66
C ILE A 90 -0.03 -5.03 -3.52
N THR A 91 -1.32 -4.72 -3.56
CA THR A 91 -2.00 -4.03 -2.45
C THR A 91 -2.73 -5.03 -1.55
N PHE A 92 -2.44 -4.98 -0.25
CA PHE A 92 -3.09 -5.85 0.74
C PHE A 92 -4.17 -5.14 1.56
N TRP A 93 -4.05 -3.83 1.71
CA TRP A 93 -4.97 -3.01 2.49
C TRP A 93 -5.05 -1.61 1.91
N ASP A 94 -6.18 -0.95 2.12
CA ASP A 94 -6.42 0.43 1.72
C ASP A 94 -7.30 1.14 2.75
N ASN A 95 -7.23 2.46 2.77
CA ASN A 95 -8.18 3.30 3.47
C ASN A 95 -8.32 4.66 2.78
N ILE A 96 -9.46 5.31 2.96
CA ILE A 96 -9.70 6.67 2.47
C ILE A 96 -9.83 7.56 3.69
N ILE A 97 -8.97 8.57 3.76
CA ILE A 97 -8.98 9.59 4.82
C ILE A 97 -9.61 10.84 4.22
N HIS A 98 -10.74 11.27 4.80
CA HIS A 98 -11.45 12.46 4.35
C HIS A 98 -10.98 13.72 5.06
N ASP A 99 -10.66 13.61 6.35
CA ASP A 99 -10.36 14.75 7.21
C ASP A 99 -8.95 14.71 7.77
N LYS A 100 -8.36 15.89 7.96
CA LYS A 100 -7.00 16.04 8.52
C LYS A 100 -6.89 15.50 9.95
N SER A 101 -7.97 15.51 10.73
CA SER A 101 -7.99 14.94 12.09
C SER A 101 -7.79 13.42 12.10
N GLU A 102 -8.08 12.74 11.00
CA GLU A 102 -7.93 11.30 10.83
C GLU A 102 -6.64 10.93 10.08
N ALA A 103 -5.79 11.93 9.78
CA ALA A 103 -4.56 11.72 9.02
C ALA A 103 -3.44 11.03 9.83
N ILE A 104 -3.57 11.01 11.15
CA ILE A 104 -2.67 10.27 12.04
C ILE A 104 -3.21 8.84 12.13
N LEU A 105 -2.52 7.92 11.45
CA LEU A 105 -2.83 6.50 11.48
C LEU A 105 -2.04 5.85 12.61
N ASP A 106 -2.76 5.26 13.56
CA ASP A 106 -2.21 4.37 14.59
C ASP A 106 -3.09 3.12 14.65
N LEU A 107 -2.72 2.13 13.84
CA LEU A 107 -3.49 0.92 13.61
C LEU A 107 -2.73 -0.27 14.20
N ASN A 108 -3.43 -1.05 15.02
CA ASN A 108 -2.88 -2.23 15.69
C ASN A 108 -3.66 -3.48 15.28
N SER A 109 -2.94 -4.52 14.85
CA SER A 109 -3.45 -5.84 14.49
C SER A 109 -4.57 -5.81 13.46
N VAL A 110 -4.43 -4.96 12.44
CA VAL A 110 -5.41 -4.81 11.36
C VAL A 110 -5.26 -5.95 10.36
N LYS A 111 -6.41 -6.48 9.91
CA LYS A 111 -6.43 -7.53 8.88
C LYS A 111 -6.27 -6.92 7.49
N GLY A 112 -5.47 -7.55 6.64
CA GLY A 112 -5.45 -7.23 5.22
C GLY A 112 -6.84 -7.42 4.60
N LYS A 113 -7.24 -6.52 3.69
CA LYS A 113 -8.52 -6.62 2.99
C LYS A 113 -8.43 -7.68 1.88
N TYR A 114 -7.34 -7.65 1.12
CA TYR A 114 -7.17 -8.47 -0.07
C TYR A 114 -6.25 -9.65 0.16
N SER A 115 -6.44 -10.65 -0.69
CA SER A 115 -5.53 -11.77 -0.86
C SER A 115 -4.99 -11.77 -2.28
N CYS A 116 -3.73 -12.13 -2.47
CA CYS A 116 -3.10 -12.19 -3.79
C CYS A 116 -2.66 -13.61 -4.14
N TRP A 117 -2.63 -13.92 -5.42
CA TRP A 117 -2.07 -15.15 -5.99
C TRP A 117 -1.20 -14.76 -7.19
N ASP A 118 -0.04 -15.40 -7.33
CA ASP A 118 0.90 -15.09 -8.41
C ASP A 118 0.62 -16.02 -9.59
N VAL A 119 0.74 -15.45 -10.78
CA VAL A 119 0.65 -16.21 -12.02
C VAL A 119 1.79 -17.22 -12.08
N ASN A 120 2.98 -16.86 -11.60
CA ASN A 120 4.21 -17.66 -11.72
C ASN A 120 4.47 -18.60 -10.53
N ASN A 121 3.62 -18.64 -9.50
CA ASN A 121 3.82 -19.44 -8.28
C ASN A 121 5.14 -19.17 -7.53
N ASN A 122 5.72 -17.97 -7.65
CA ASN A 122 7.03 -17.67 -7.04
C ASN A 122 6.92 -16.93 -5.70
N PHE A 123 5.76 -16.94 -5.06
CA PHE A 123 5.62 -16.19 -3.81
C PHE A 123 6.39 -16.80 -2.64
N SER A 124 6.33 -18.11 -2.46
CA SER A 124 6.97 -18.83 -1.35
C SER A 124 8.50 -18.82 -1.37
N SER A 125 9.12 -18.39 -2.49
CA SER A 125 10.59 -18.29 -2.60
C SER A 125 11.13 -16.87 -2.47
N ASN A 126 10.26 -15.86 -2.38
CA ASN A 126 10.66 -14.46 -2.60
C ASN A 126 10.52 -13.61 -1.33
N HIS A 127 11.50 -12.73 -1.13
CA HIS A 127 11.41 -11.64 -0.15
C HIS A 127 10.53 -10.52 -0.74
N GLY A 128 9.67 -9.96 0.11
CA GLY A 128 8.83 -8.81 -0.22
C GLY A 128 9.18 -7.61 0.64
N VAL A 129 9.09 -6.41 0.09
CA VAL A 129 9.24 -5.15 0.81
C VAL A 129 7.86 -4.51 0.94
N MET A 130 7.39 -4.38 2.17
CA MET A 130 6.14 -3.71 2.50
C MET A 130 6.37 -2.21 2.64
N LYS A 131 5.52 -1.41 2.01
CA LYS A 131 5.56 0.05 1.98
C LYS A 131 4.16 0.64 2.05
N LEU A 132 4.04 1.87 2.54
CA LEU A 132 2.79 2.62 2.50
C LEU A 132 2.81 3.57 1.30
N GLY A 133 1.86 3.39 0.39
CA GLY A 133 1.60 4.31 -0.71
C GLY A 133 0.44 5.23 -0.39
N TRP A 134 0.45 6.42 -0.97
CA TRP A 134 -0.64 7.37 -0.85
C TRP A 134 -0.93 8.07 -2.17
N ASN A 135 -2.18 8.53 -2.30
CA ASN A 135 -2.66 9.30 -3.42
C ASN A 135 -3.53 10.46 -2.91
N ILE A 136 -3.09 11.69 -3.15
CA ILE A 136 -3.81 12.92 -2.80
C ILE A 136 -4.80 13.23 -3.93
N GLN A 137 -6.08 13.35 -3.55
CA GLN A 137 -7.14 13.77 -4.47
C GLN A 137 -7.57 15.19 -4.12
N PRO A 138 -7.20 16.20 -4.94
CA PRO A 138 -7.66 17.57 -4.71
C PRO A 138 -9.09 17.78 -5.19
N HIS A 139 -9.75 18.82 -4.68
CA HIS A 139 -11.00 19.32 -5.25
C HIS A 139 -10.79 19.84 -6.68
N VAL A 140 -9.67 20.53 -6.91
CA VAL A 140 -9.27 21.05 -8.23
C VAL A 140 -7.80 20.78 -8.49
N GLY A 141 -7.49 20.07 -9.58
CA GLY A 141 -6.11 19.83 -10.01
C GLY A 141 -5.84 18.38 -10.38
N LEU A 142 -4.55 18.03 -10.41
CA LEU A 142 -4.08 16.67 -10.71
C LEU A 142 -3.98 15.84 -9.43
N LEU A 143 -4.16 14.53 -9.60
CA LEU A 143 -3.85 13.55 -8.57
C LEU A 143 -2.33 13.51 -8.34
N LEU A 144 -1.93 13.39 -7.08
CA LEU A 144 -0.51 13.27 -6.70
C LEU A 144 -0.31 11.94 -5.99
N TRP A 145 0.72 11.21 -6.40
CA TRP A 145 1.07 9.93 -5.82
C TRP A 145 2.42 10.01 -5.14
N GLY A 146 2.60 9.18 -4.11
CA GLY A 146 3.89 8.98 -3.50
C GLY A 146 3.89 7.78 -2.56
N GLU A 147 5.07 7.52 -2.01
CA GLU A 147 5.32 6.48 -1.02
C GLU A 147 5.90 7.15 0.21
N THR A 148 5.66 6.57 1.38
CA THR A 148 6.24 7.05 2.63
C THR A 148 7.70 6.60 2.77
N LYS A 149 8.44 7.31 3.62
CA LYS A 149 9.76 6.92 4.07
C LYS A 149 9.63 5.89 5.19
N GLY A 150 9.38 4.66 4.77
CA GLY A 150 9.27 3.50 5.65
C GLY A 150 9.09 2.23 4.84
N SER A 151 9.91 1.22 5.13
CA SER A 151 9.80 -0.07 4.47
C SER A 151 10.15 -1.18 5.44
N THR A 152 9.43 -2.28 5.32
CA THR A 152 9.64 -3.46 6.16
C THR A 152 9.79 -4.67 5.25
N GLU A 153 10.93 -5.34 5.37
CA GLU A 153 11.16 -6.59 4.66
C GLU A 153 10.36 -7.71 5.32
N ILE A 154 9.69 -8.50 4.50
CA ILE A 154 8.95 -9.68 4.93
C ILE A 154 9.41 -10.89 4.13
N ASN A 155 9.50 -12.01 4.84
CA ASN A 155 9.73 -13.31 4.22
C ASN A 155 8.36 -13.92 3.94
N LEU A 156 8.07 -14.19 2.67
CA LEU A 156 6.89 -14.93 2.28
C LEU A 156 7.23 -16.42 2.46
N LEU A 157 6.66 -17.05 3.49
CA LEU A 157 6.83 -18.47 3.81
C LEU A 157 5.82 -19.34 3.03
#